data_AF-A0A426JLY0-F1
#
_entry.id   AF-A0A426JLY0-F1
#
_cell.length_a   1.000
_cell.length_b   1.000
_cell.length_c   1.000
_cell.angle_alpha   90.00
_cell.angle_beta   90.00
_cell.angle_gamma   90.00
#
_symmetry.space_group_name_H-M   'P 1'
#
loop_
_entity.id
_entity.type
_entity.pdbx_description
1 polymer ?
#
loop_
_entity_poly.entity_id
_entity_poly.type
_entity_poly.pdbx_seq_one_letter_code
_entity_poly.pdbx_strand_id
1 'polypeptide(L)'
;MRKVGVVHSSQEISPSPRRWGVFPVHEVSFTQFLTSQYRTAAEHLGFSPSEVETLITELSVSLSPWGDHPIGSCPEVPSFVSADGFPAEMSLSWRSHRPELRVLFESFGEDATPAGCQAAGRELTDRLADRDGVDLHRYRLVEDLFASEDPRVNRPTIWHSLAWRPGEATRYKAYFNPQARSTDPAAVLDTTTEAVERLGLGRSWSSVRATMPEMADRGNEIEFVALDLVGSERARVKVYFRITGRSWEDLDSVASLAAGHDPARAERVWRSLYNGQDKAEGEEPMVCLAFRAGAPQPEEANLYLRLTGNTASDEEAAERTAGLMRQEGLDPQAYLDVVEALAPEPLAATTGLQDLLAYRTTAPGAPADVGTYFRFSVYDQPVEP
;
A
#
# COMPACT_ATOMS: atom_id res chain seq x y z
N MET A 1 -68.44 -5.46 15.50
CA MET A 1 -67.30 -4.72 14.91
C MET A 1 -66.03 -5.09 15.68
N ARG A 2 -65.21 -5.99 15.12
CA ARG A 2 -63.90 -6.39 15.68
C ARG A 2 -62.81 -5.55 15.01
N LYS A 3 -61.95 -4.91 15.79
CA LYS A 3 -60.75 -4.21 15.31
C LYS A 3 -59.74 -5.22 14.77
N VAL A 4 -59.26 -4.98 13.56
CA VAL A 4 -58.27 -5.79 12.85
C VAL A 4 -56.87 -5.20 13.09
N GLY A 5 -55.99 -6.10 13.54
CA GLY A 5 -54.53 -6.19 13.38
C GLY A 5 -53.72 -4.94 13.04
N VAL A 6 -52.81 -4.61 13.97
CA VAL A 6 -51.55 -3.93 13.68
C VAL A 6 -50.70 -4.85 12.80
N VAL A 7 -50.37 -4.39 11.59
CA VAL A 7 -49.40 -5.06 10.71
C VAL A 7 -47.99 -4.66 11.17
N HIS A 8 -47.14 -5.66 11.36
CA HIS A 8 -45.73 -5.48 11.68
C HIS A 8 -45.02 -4.67 10.60
N SER A 9 -44.26 -3.66 11.04
CA SER A 9 -43.26 -2.97 10.26
C SER A 9 -42.23 -3.99 9.79
N SER A 10 -42.17 -4.22 8.48
CA SER A 10 -41.01 -4.83 7.82
C SER A 10 -39.79 -3.99 8.19
N GLN A 11 -38.80 -4.59 8.86
CA GLN A 11 -37.46 -4.02 8.88
C GLN A 11 -36.98 -4.03 7.42
N GLU A 12 -36.84 -2.87 6.81
CA GLU A 12 -36.03 -2.73 5.61
C GLU A 12 -34.61 -3.15 6.00
N ILE A 13 -34.21 -4.34 5.55
CA ILE A 13 -32.82 -4.78 5.58
C ILE A 13 -32.11 -3.78 4.66
N SER A 14 -31.39 -2.82 5.25
CA SER A 14 -30.48 -1.98 4.47
C SER A 14 -29.52 -2.93 3.73
N PRO A 15 -29.38 -2.81 2.41
CA PRO A 15 -28.50 -3.69 1.66
C PRO A 15 -27.10 -3.61 2.22
N SER A 16 -26.41 -4.76 2.32
CA SER A 16 -25.01 -4.80 2.75
C SER A 16 -24.17 -3.87 1.86
N PRO A 17 -23.20 -3.13 2.44
CA PRO A 17 -22.38 -2.21 1.67
C PRO A 17 -21.70 -2.87 0.46
N ARG A 18 -21.69 -2.16 -0.67
CA ARG A 18 -21.10 -2.66 -1.91
C ARG A 18 -19.58 -2.46 -1.90
N ARG A 19 -18.85 -3.51 -2.29
CA ARG A 19 -17.38 -3.47 -2.42
C ARG A 19 -16.91 -3.30 -3.86
N TRP A 20 -17.50 -4.09 -4.77
CA TRP A 20 -16.94 -4.28 -6.11
C TRP A 20 -17.68 -3.51 -7.21
N GLY A 21 -16.94 -3.06 -8.22
CA GLY A 21 -17.47 -2.38 -9.41
C GLY A 21 -18.27 -1.12 -9.07
N VAL A 22 -17.82 -0.37 -8.07
CA VAL A 22 -18.51 0.84 -7.58
C VAL A 22 -18.07 2.10 -8.34
N PHE A 23 -16.95 2.05 -9.06
CA PHE A 23 -16.49 3.13 -9.94
C PHE A 23 -16.84 2.83 -11.42
N PRO A 24 -17.79 3.54 -12.04
CA PRO A 24 -18.23 3.27 -13.41
C PRO A 24 -17.30 3.94 -14.45
N VAL A 25 -16.08 3.43 -14.62
CA VAL A 25 -15.00 4.11 -15.38
C VAL A 25 -14.43 3.34 -16.57
N HIS A 26 -15.14 2.33 -17.06
CA HIS A 26 -14.67 1.42 -18.11
C HIS A 26 -14.28 2.10 -19.44
N GLU A 27 -14.87 3.25 -19.79
CA GLU A 27 -14.55 4.01 -21.01
C GLU A 27 -13.45 5.08 -20.80
N VAL A 28 -12.98 5.26 -19.57
CA VAL A 28 -11.99 6.26 -19.19
C VAL A 28 -10.61 5.61 -19.18
N SER A 29 -9.56 6.35 -19.52
CA SER A 29 -8.19 5.84 -19.40
C SER A 29 -7.71 5.82 -17.95
N PHE A 30 -6.72 4.97 -17.64
CA PHE A 30 -6.11 4.93 -16.30
C PHE A 30 -5.55 6.31 -15.91
N THR A 31 -4.86 6.99 -16.82
CA THR A 31 -4.32 8.35 -16.59
C THR A 31 -5.44 9.33 -16.26
N GLN A 32 -6.52 9.36 -17.04
CA GLN A 32 -7.64 10.28 -16.82
C GLN A 32 -8.30 10.02 -15.46
N PHE A 33 -8.58 8.76 -15.14
CA PHE A 33 -9.22 8.40 -13.89
C PHE A 33 -8.33 8.74 -12.68
N LEU A 34 -7.09 8.24 -12.67
CA LEU A 34 -6.17 8.45 -11.55
C LEU A 34 -5.89 9.95 -11.36
N THR A 35 -5.55 10.69 -12.41
CA THR A 35 -5.30 12.13 -12.28
C THR A 35 -6.51 12.90 -11.75
N SER A 36 -7.74 12.50 -12.09
CA SER A 36 -8.95 13.05 -11.48
C SER A 36 -9.00 12.80 -9.97
N GLN A 37 -8.78 11.54 -9.53
CA GLN A 37 -8.78 11.21 -8.10
C GLN A 37 -7.70 11.96 -7.32
N TYR A 38 -6.48 12.04 -7.87
CA TYR A 38 -5.36 12.76 -7.25
C TYR A 38 -5.60 14.26 -7.17
N ARG A 39 -6.23 14.85 -8.17
CA ARG A 39 -6.62 16.26 -8.18
C ARG A 39 -7.61 16.54 -7.05
N THR A 40 -8.68 15.74 -6.97
CA THR A 40 -9.68 15.84 -5.88
C THR A 40 -9.02 15.76 -4.51
N ALA A 41 -8.19 14.73 -4.28
CA ALA A 41 -7.50 14.57 -3.00
C ALA A 41 -6.58 15.76 -2.68
N ALA A 42 -5.80 16.23 -3.65
CA ALA A 42 -4.87 17.34 -3.47
C ALA A 42 -5.57 18.67 -3.14
N GLU A 43 -6.70 18.95 -3.77
CA GLU A 43 -7.50 20.15 -3.50
C GLU A 43 -8.08 20.14 -2.09
N HIS A 44 -8.60 19.01 -1.62
CA HIS A 44 -9.09 18.85 -0.24
C HIS A 44 -7.98 18.87 0.82
N LEU A 45 -6.75 18.54 0.43
CA LEU A 45 -5.56 18.73 1.27
C LEU A 45 -5.04 20.18 1.30
N GLY A 46 -5.68 21.08 0.55
CA GLY A 46 -5.31 22.49 0.49
C GLY A 46 -4.06 22.78 -0.32
N PHE A 47 -3.69 21.92 -1.28
CA PHE A 47 -2.57 22.19 -2.17
C PHE A 47 -2.92 23.36 -3.11
N SER A 48 -1.93 24.20 -3.43
CA SER A 48 -2.12 25.29 -4.37
C SER A 48 -2.39 24.77 -5.78
N PRO A 49 -3.07 25.55 -6.66
CA PRO A 49 -3.31 25.11 -8.04
C PRO A 49 -2.04 24.70 -8.80
N SER A 50 -0.92 25.41 -8.61
CA SER A 50 0.37 25.06 -9.23
C SER A 50 0.95 23.75 -8.72
N GLU A 51 0.75 23.45 -7.44
CA GLU A 51 1.18 22.20 -6.82
C GLU A 51 0.35 21.02 -7.35
N VAL A 52 -0.96 21.20 -7.47
CA VAL A 52 -1.86 20.22 -8.08
C VAL A 52 -1.42 19.93 -9.52
N GLU A 53 -1.20 20.95 -10.36
CA GLU A 53 -0.75 20.73 -11.74
C GLU A 53 0.60 20.00 -11.83
N THR A 54 1.52 20.29 -10.91
CA THR A 54 2.81 19.59 -10.85
C THR A 54 2.61 18.11 -10.52
N LEU A 55 1.81 17.81 -9.49
CA LEU A 55 1.47 16.44 -9.10
C LEU A 55 0.82 15.67 -10.26
N ILE A 56 -0.16 16.27 -10.93
CA ILE A 56 -0.87 15.65 -12.05
C ILE A 56 0.07 15.39 -13.22
N THR A 57 0.95 16.35 -13.56
CA THR A 57 1.95 16.18 -14.61
C THR A 57 2.91 15.03 -14.30
N GLU A 58 3.44 14.97 -13.08
CA GLU A 58 4.35 13.90 -12.66
C GLU A 58 3.67 12.53 -12.68
N LEU A 59 2.41 12.46 -12.27
CA LEU A 59 1.61 11.24 -12.35
C LEU A 59 1.40 10.82 -13.80
N SER A 60 0.92 11.71 -14.68
CA SER A 60 0.71 11.39 -16.10
C SER A 60 1.97 10.89 -16.78
N VAL A 61 3.12 11.51 -16.53
CA VAL A 61 4.38 11.06 -17.13
C VAL A 61 4.80 9.70 -16.59
N SER A 62 4.56 9.42 -15.31
CA SER A 62 4.87 8.12 -14.70
C SER A 62 4.02 6.98 -15.25
N LEU A 63 2.76 7.26 -15.60
CA LEU A 63 1.81 6.27 -16.15
C LEU A 63 1.95 6.11 -17.68
N SER A 64 2.53 7.07 -18.40
CA SER A 64 2.70 6.96 -19.86
C SER A 64 3.68 5.83 -20.23
N PRO A 65 3.47 5.08 -21.34
CA PRO A 65 2.34 5.21 -22.27
C PRO A 65 1.10 4.40 -21.85
N TRP A 66 1.26 3.41 -20.97
CA TRP A 66 0.22 2.44 -20.67
C TRP A 66 -1.04 3.06 -20.02
N GLY A 67 -0.88 4.17 -19.31
CA GLY A 67 -1.97 4.86 -18.65
C GLY A 67 -3.01 5.43 -19.63
N ASP A 68 -2.68 5.54 -20.92
CA ASP A 68 -3.61 6.03 -21.94
C ASP A 68 -4.56 4.93 -22.44
N HIS A 69 -4.34 3.66 -22.07
CA HIS A 69 -5.29 2.59 -22.35
C HIS A 69 -6.59 2.77 -21.55
N PRO A 70 -7.76 2.39 -22.12
CA PRO A 70 -9.02 2.38 -21.40
C PRO A 70 -8.98 1.35 -20.26
N ILE A 71 -9.64 1.64 -19.14
CA ILE A 71 -9.73 0.73 -17.98
C ILE A 71 -10.45 -0.57 -18.34
N GLY A 72 -11.45 -0.50 -19.23
CA GLY A 72 -12.24 -1.65 -19.64
C GLY A 72 -13.15 -2.19 -18.53
N SER A 73 -13.85 -3.29 -18.82
CA SER A 73 -14.77 -3.95 -17.88
C SER A 73 -14.12 -5.06 -17.05
N CYS A 74 -12.95 -5.56 -17.48
CA CYS A 74 -12.14 -6.54 -16.76
C CYS A 74 -10.66 -6.31 -17.09
N PRO A 75 -9.74 -6.68 -16.19
CA PRO A 75 -8.32 -6.57 -16.47
C PRO A 75 -7.88 -7.64 -17.48
N GLU A 76 -7.14 -7.24 -18.52
CA GLU A 76 -6.54 -8.19 -19.46
C GLU A 76 -5.40 -8.99 -18.81
N VAL A 77 -4.57 -8.31 -18.02
CA VAL A 77 -3.66 -8.90 -17.05
C VAL A 77 -3.97 -8.29 -15.69
N PRO A 78 -4.41 -9.09 -14.71
CA PRO A 78 -4.67 -8.55 -13.39
C PRO A 78 -3.37 -8.13 -12.72
N SER A 79 -3.34 -6.90 -12.21
CA SER A 79 -2.23 -6.44 -11.39
C SER A 79 -2.34 -6.97 -9.98
N PHE A 80 -1.19 -7.23 -9.36
CA PHE A 80 -1.10 -7.62 -7.96
C PHE A 80 -1.34 -6.45 -6.98
N VAL A 81 -1.33 -5.20 -7.47
CA VAL A 81 -1.42 -3.99 -6.62
C VAL A 81 -2.76 -3.91 -5.88
N SER A 82 -3.86 -4.30 -6.53
CA SER A 82 -5.21 -4.29 -5.96
C SER A 82 -5.86 -5.67 -6.09
N ALA A 83 -6.71 -6.02 -5.13
CA ALA A 83 -7.40 -7.32 -5.10
C ALA A 83 -8.33 -7.54 -6.31
N ASP A 84 -8.84 -6.48 -6.94
CA ASP A 84 -9.65 -6.57 -8.16
C ASP A 84 -8.82 -6.55 -9.45
N GLY A 85 -7.49 -6.51 -9.35
CA GLY A 85 -6.59 -6.47 -10.50
C GLY A 85 -6.30 -5.06 -11.02
N PHE A 86 -6.85 -4.01 -10.40
CA PHE A 86 -6.57 -2.64 -10.76
C PHE A 86 -5.08 -2.29 -10.52
N PRO A 87 -4.37 -1.66 -11.48
CA PRO A 87 -2.92 -1.55 -11.45
C PRO A 87 -2.37 -0.43 -10.56
N ALA A 88 -3.21 0.24 -9.78
CA ALA A 88 -2.79 1.36 -8.96
C ALA A 88 -3.49 1.42 -7.61
N GLU A 89 -2.76 1.86 -6.59
CA GLU A 89 -3.27 2.11 -5.25
C GLU A 89 -2.85 3.52 -4.83
N MET A 90 -3.83 4.34 -4.44
CA MET A 90 -3.56 5.65 -3.88
C MET A 90 -3.28 5.53 -2.40
N SER A 91 -2.41 6.39 -1.87
CA SER A 91 -2.27 6.46 -0.43
C SER A 91 -1.85 7.83 0.07
N LEU A 92 -2.46 8.22 1.19
CA LEU A 92 -2.22 9.48 1.88
C LEU A 92 -1.45 9.17 3.16
N SER A 93 -0.48 10.00 3.52
CA SER A 93 0.22 9.86 4.81
C SER A 93 0.52 11.20 5.44
N TRP A 94 0.39 11.26 6.76
CA TRP A 94 0.83 12.38 7.57
C TRP A 94 2.15 12.01 8.22
N ARG A 95 3.19 12.78 7.86
CA ARG A 95 4.47 12.72 8.55
C ARG A 95 4.84 14.11 9.01
N SER A 96 5.21 14.24 10.28
CA SER A 96 5.48 15.55 10.89
C SER A 96 4.34 16.54 10.64
N HIS A 97 3.09 16.09 10.77
CA HIS A 97 1.86 16.86 10.53
C HIS A 97 1.66 17.37 9.08
N ARG A 98 2.48 16.92 8.11
CA ARG A 98 2.33 17.29 6.69
C ARG A 98 1.80 16.13 5.86
N PRO A 99 0.76 16.35 5.04
CA PRO A 99 0.26 15.33 4.14
C PRO A 99 1.26 15.03 3.00
N GLU A 100 1.23 13.81 2.51
CA GLU A 100 2.02 13.28 1.40
C GLU A 100 1.13 12.33 0.61
N LEU A 101 0.88 12.65 -0.67
CA LEU A 101 0.14 11.82 -1.61
C LEU A 101 1.09 10.87 -2.34
N ARG A 102 0.67 9.63 -2.55
CA ARG A 102 1.51 8.58 -3.11
C ARG A 102 0.67 7.67 -3.99
N VAL A 103 1.19 7.27 -5.15
CA VAL A 103 0.64 6.15 -5.94
C VAL A 103 1.62 4.99 -5.90
N LEU A 104 1.13 3.78 -5.65
CA LEU A 104 1.80 2.52 -5.99
C LEU A 104 1.16 2.00 -7.27
N PHE A 105 1.92 1.56 -8.26
CA PHE A 105 1.36 1.06 -9.50
C PHE A 105 2.27 0.07 -10.22
N GLU A 106 1.67 -0.83 -10.99
CA GLU A 106 2.33 -1.72 -11.94
C GLU A 106 2.19 -1.15 -13.35
N SER A 107 3.29 -1.13 -14.11
CA SER A 107 3.26 -0.66 -15.49
C SER A 107 2.92 -1.80 -16.44
N PHE A 108 2.16 -1.51 -17.49
CA PHE A 108 1.77 -2.50 -18.49
C PHE A 108 2.52 -2.29 -19.82
N GLY A 109 2.87 -3.38 -20.48
CA GLY A 109 3.40 -3.35 -21.84
C GLY A 109 2.29 -3.30 -22.89
N GLU A 110 2.66 -3.14 -24.16
CA GLU A 110 1.69 -3.23 -25.28
C GLU A 110 1.02 -4.61 -25.35
N ASP A 111 1.79 -5.66 -25.07
CA ASP A 111 1.26 -7.01 -24.90
C ASP A 111 0.77 -7.19 -23.46
N ALA A 112 -0.52 -7.50 -23.29
CA ALA A 112 -1.14 -7.85 -22.02
C ALA A 112 -0.64 -9.23 -21.52
N THR A 113 0.63 -9.26 -21.07
CA THR A 113 1.28 -10.45 -20.50
C THR A 113 2.14 -10.06 -19.29
N PRO A 114 2.40 -10.99 -18.35
CA PRO A 114 3.35 -10.76 -17.26
C PRO A 114 4.75 -10.33 -17.72
N ALA A 115 5.20 -10.86 -18.87
CA ALA A 115 6.47 -10.45 -19.49
C ALA A 115 6.43 -8.99 -19.99
N GLY A 116 5.30 -8.57 -20.56
CA GLY A 116 5.03 -7.19 -20.94
C GLY A 116 5.07 -6.24 -19.73
N CYS A 117 4.44 -6.62 -18.61
CA CYS A 117 4.49 -5.85 -17.37
C CYS A 117 5.92 -5.70 -16.83
N GLN A 118 6.69 -6.79 -16.82
CA GLN A 118 8.11 -6.75 -16.44
C GLN A 118 8.90 -5.79 -17.33
N ALA A 119 8.73 -5.88 -18.65
CA ALA A 119 9.44 -5.01 -19.59
C ALA A 119 9.08 -3.53 -19.37
N ALA A 120 7.80 -3.23 -19.20
CA ALA A 120 7.31 -1.87 -18.94
C ALA A 120 7.84 -1.30 -17.61
N GLY A 121 7.90 -2.11 -16.55
CA GLY A 121 8.50 -1.69 -15.28
C GLY A 121 10.00 -1.37 -15.41
N ARG A 122 10.75 -2.14 -16.21
CA ARG A 122 12.16 -1.85 -16.49
C ARG A 122 12.31 -0.57 -17.31
N GLU A 123 11.51 -0.40 -18.35
CA GLU A 123 11.51 0.80 -19.17
C GLU A 123 11.21 2.05 -18.34
N LEU A 124 10.19 2.00 -17.48
CA LEU A 124 9.91 3.10 -16.56
C LEU A 124 11.13 3.40 -15.67
N THR A 125 11.80 2.38 -15.15
CA THR A 125 12.99 2.57 -14.32
C THR A 125 14.08 3.30 -15.09
N ASP A 126 14.35 2.93 -16.34
CA ASP A 126 15.34 3.60 -17.18
C ASP A 126 14.96 5.06 -17.45
N ARG A 127 13.68 5.36 -17.70
CA ARG A 127 13.22 6.76 -17.86
C ARG A 127 13.34 7.60 -16.59
N LEU A 128 13.27 6.97 -15.42
CA LEU A 128 13.46 7.66 -14.14
C LEU A 128 14.93 8.04 -13.90
N ALA A 129 15.89 7.44 -14.62
CA ALA A 129 17.32 7.72 -14.44
C ALA A 129 17.68 9.20 -14.63
N ASP A 130 16.96 9.89 -15.51
CA ASP A 130 17.20 11.30 -15.84
C ASP A 130 16.44 12.28 -14.92
N ARG A 131 15.72 11.77 -13.92
CA ARG A 131 14.96 12.61 -12.97
C ARG A 131 15.86 13.14 -11.86
N ASP A 132 15.59 14.37 -11.45
CA ASP A 132 16.34 15.00 -10.37
C ASP A 132 16.24 14.20 -9.07
N GLY A 133 17.38 14.01 -8.40
CA GLY A 133 17.49 13.25 -7.17
C GLY A 133 17.36 11.72 -7.30
N VAL A 134 17.10 11.17 -8.50
CA VAL A 134 17.00 9.72 -8.69
C VAL A 134 18.39 9.08 -8.79
N ASP A 135 18.56 7.95 -8.09
CA ASP A 135 19.74 7.09 -8.21
C ASP A 135 19.32 5.63 -8.38
N LEU A 136 19.79 5.02 -9.47
CA LEU A 136 19.51 3.64 -9.84
C LEU A 136 20.64 2.67 -9.50
N HIS A 137 21.72 3.12 -8.86
CA HIS A 137 22.86 2.26 -8.52
C HIS A 137 22.41 1.03 -7.71
N ARG A 138 21.63 1.25 -6.64
CA ARG A 138 21.12 0.17 -5.78
C ARG A 138 20.12 -0.73 -6.50
N TYR A 139 19.27 -0.17 -7.36
CA TYR A 139 18.34 -0.93 -8.19
C TYR A 139 19.10 -1.93 -9.07
N ARG A 140 20.12 -1.46 -9.79
CA ARG A 140 20.90 -2.27 -10.73
C ARG A 140 21.72 -3.39 -10.07
N LEU A 141 21.98 -3.31 -8.77
CA LEU A 141 22.68 -4.37 -8.04
C LEU A 141 21.82 -5.62 -7.78
N VAL A 142 20.50 -5.47 -7.81
CA VAL A 142 19.58 -6.53 -7.36
C VAL A 142 18.50 -6.90 -8.38
N GLU A 143 18.35 -6.12 -9.45
CA GLU A 143 17.34 -6.36 -10.50
C GLU A 143 17.36 -7.80 -11.03
N ASP A 144 18.54 -8.39 -11.24
CA ASP A 144 18.74 -9.74 -11.75
C ASP A 144 18.19 -10.84 -10.83
N LEU A 145 17.97 -10.54 -9.55
CA LEU A 145 17.37 -11.48 -8.59
C LEU A 145 15.86 -11.56 -8.74
N PHE A 146 15.22 -10.49 -9.19
CA PHE A 146 13.76 -10.33 -9.18
C PHE A 146 13.14 -10.39 -10.57
N ALA A 147 13.90 -10.09 -11.63
CA ALA A 147 13.46 -10.36 -12.99
C ALA A 147 13.34 -11.87 -13.24
N SER A 148 12.36 -12.31 -14.03
CA SER A 148 12.19 -13.71 -14.44
C SER A 148 12.25 -13.85 -15.97
N GLU A 149 12.81 -14.96 -16.45
CA GLU A 149 12.69 -15.35 -17.86
C GLU A 149 11.29 -15.90 -18.19
N ASP A 150 10.56 -16.34 -17.17
CA ASP A 150 9.16 -16.81 -17.22
C ASP A 150 8.33 -16.08 -16.15
N PRO A 151 8.02 -14.77 -16.32
CA PRO A 151 7.16 -14.05 -15.39
C PRO A 151 5.74 -14.64 -15.38
N ARG A 152 5.13 -14.72 -14.19
CA ARG A 152 3.82 -15.36 -14.00
C ARG A 152 2.77 -14.35 -13.56
N VAL A 153 1.50 -14.64 -13.90
CA VAL A 153 0.34 -13.91 -13.38
C VAL A 153 0.36 -13.94 -11.84
N ASN A 154 -0.09 -12.85 -11.21
CA ASN A 154 -0.08 -12.65 -9.76
C ASN A 154 1.32 -12.73 -9.11
N ARG A 155 2.39 -12.65 -9.90
CA ARG A 155 3.79 -12.61 -9.44
C ARG A 155 4.50 -11.46 -10.15
N PRO A 156 4.12 -10.20 -9.84
CA PRO A 156 4.70 -9.02 -10.46
C PRO A 156 6.20 -9.03 -10.17
N THR A 157 7.02 -8.63 -11.13
CA THR A 157 8.48 -8.66 -10.93
C THR A 157 8.99 -7.30 -10.49
N ILE A 158 8.51 -6.23 -11.14
CA ILE A 158 8.94 -4.85 -10.90
C ILE A 158 7.74 -3.91 -10.99
N TRP A 159 7.49 -3.16 -9.93
CA TRP A 159 6.48 -2.10 -9.91
C TRP A 159 6.97 -0.91 -9.10
N HIS A 160 6.27 0.22 -9.15
CA HIS A 160 6.81 1.49 -8.68
C HIS A 160 5.87 2.21 -7.74
N SER A 161 6.42 3.06 -6.88
CA SER A 161 5.63 4.13 -6.28
C SER A 161 6.28 5.49 -6.48
N LEU A 162 5.44 6.51 -6.53
CA LEU A 162 5.85 7.90 -6.38
C LEU A 162 5.22 8.46 -5.11
N ALA A 163 5.94 9.37 -4.46
CA ALA A 163 5.49 10.09 -3.29
C ALA A 163 5.75 11.58 -3.49
N TRP A 164 4.71 12.38 -3.31
CA TRP A 164 4.72 13.81 -3.55
C TRP A 164 4.29 14.57 -2.30
N ARG A 165 4.97 15.67 -2.03
CA ARG A 165 4.63 16.61 -0.95
C ARG A 165 4.85 18.04 -1.44
N PRO A 166 4.00 19.01 -1.02
CA PRO A 166 4.19 20.42 -1.35
C PRO A 166 5.61 20.91 -1.06
N GLY A 167 6.24 21.54 -2.05
CA GLY A 167 7.59 22.12 -1.92
C GLY A 167 8.76 21.12 -1.82
N GLU A 168 8.52 19.82 -2.02
CA GLU A 168 9.58 18.81 -2.07
C GLU A 168 9.64 18.15 -3.46
N ALA A 169 10.82 17.65 -3.84
CA ALA A 169 10.96 16.84 -5.05
C ALA A 169 10.17 15.52 -4.94
N THR A 170 9.65 15.04 -6.07
CA THR A 170 9.00 13.73 -6.16
C THR A 170 9.99 12.64 -5.78
N ARG A 171 9.56 11.71 -4.92
CA ARG A 171 10.38 10.57 -4.49
C ARG A 171 9.84 9.30 -5.12
N TYR A 172 10.74 8.54 -5.73
CA TYR A 172 10.40 7.29 -6.41
C TYR A 172 10.89 6.07 -5.62
N LYS A 173 10.17 4.97 -5.78
CA LYS A 173 10.56 3.65 -5.27
C LYS A 173 10.32 2.58 -6.31
N ALA A 174 11.20 1.58 -6.31
CA ALA A 174 10.95 0.31 -6.99
C ALA A 174 10.58 -0.76 -5.96
N TYR A 175 9.69 -1.65 -6.35
CA TYR A 175 9.25 -2.81 -5.59
C TYR A 175 9.52 -4.07 -6.39
N PHE A 176 9.78 -5.15 -5.67
CA PHE A 176 10.17 -6.43 -6.22
C PHE A 176 9.50 -7.57 -5.47
N ASN A 177 9.10 -8.61 -6.20
CA ASN A 177 8.56 -9.82 -5.59
C ASN A 177 9.66 -10.89 -5.48
N PRO A 178 10.13 -11.24 -4.27
CA PRO A 178 11.10 -12.32 -4.08
C PRO A 178 10.51 -13.69 -4.45
N GLN A 179 9.19 -13.80 -4.61
CA GLN A 179 8.50 -15.01 -5.04
C GLN A 179 8.37 -15.12 -6.58
N ALA A 180 8.93 -14.18 -7.35
CA ALA A 180 8.80 -14.15 -8.80
C ALA A 180 9.29 -15.44 -9.50
N ARG A 181 10.27 -16.13 -8.90
CA ARG A 181 10.83 -17.39 -9.44
C ARG A 181 10.41 -18.64 -8.67
N SER A 182 10.08 -18.50 -7.38
CA SER A 182 9.73 -19.61 -6.49
C SER A 182 8.90 -19.12 -5.32
N THR A 183 7.87 -19.87 -4.94
CA THR A 183 7.10 -19.64 -3.70
C THR A 183 7.63 -20.48 -2.52
N ASP A 184 8.72 -21.24 -2.71
CA ASP A 184 9.35 -21.97 -1.62
C ASP A 184 9.94 -20.99 -0.58
N PRO A 185 9.57 -21.06 0.71
CA PRO A 185 10.00 -20.09 1.71
C PRO A 185 11.52 -19.97 1.86
N ALA A 186 12.26 -21.07 1.69
CA ALA A 186 13.72 -21.03 1.78
C ALA A 186 14.33 -20.29 0.57
N ALA A 187 13.85 -20.57 -0.65
CA ALA A 187 14.28 -19.85 -1.84
C ALA A 187 13.94 -18.34 -1.79
N VAL A 188 12.78 -17.98 -1.24
CA VAL A 188 12.36 -16.58 -1.02
C VAL A 188 13.28 -15.89 -0.02
N LEU A 189 13.62 -16.57 1.08
CA LEU A 189 14.56 -16.07 2.08
C LEU A 189 15.97 -15.89 1.51
N ASP A 190 16.45 -16.85 0.73
CA ASP A 190 17.77 -16.79 0.10
C ASP A 190 17.85 -15.62 -0.89
N THR A 191 16.84 -15.46 -1.74
CA THR A 191 16.74 -14.33 -2.70
C THR A 191 16.74 -12.99 -1.97
N THR A 192 15.96 -12.86 -0.91
CA THR A 192 15.89 -11.63 -0.10
C THR A 192 17.21 -11.37 0.61
N THR A 193 17.85 -12.41 1.16
CA THR A 193 19.14 -12.31 1.85
C THR A 193 20.22 -11.83 0.89
N GLU A 194 20.33 -12.44 -0.28
CA GLU A 194 21.28 -12.05 -1.32
C GLU A 194 21.06 -10.57 -1.73
N ALA A 195 19.81 -10.16 -1.96
CA ALA A 195 19.51 -8.77 -2.31
C ALA A 195 19.96 -7.78 -1.21
N VAL A 196 19.65 -8.07 0.05
CA VAL A 196 20.00 -7.20 1.19
C VAL A 196 21.52 -7.20 1.43
N GLU A 197 22.20 -8.32 1.21
CA GLU A 197 23.67 -8.43 1.31
C GLU A 197 24.38 -7.64 0.19
N ARG A 198 23.94 -7.74 -1.07
CA ARG A 198 24.45 -6.93 -2.19
C ARG A 198 24.32 -5.43 -1.94
N LEU A 199 23.31 -5.03 -1.18
CA LEU A 199 23.06 -3.63 -0.80
C LEU A 199 23.83 -3.19 0.46
N GLY A 200 24.73 -4.03 0.98
CA GLY A 200 25.59 -3.71 2.12
C GLY A 200 24.89 -3.74 3.47
N LEU A 201 23.73 -4.40 3.56
CA LEU A 201 22.86 -4.39 4.76
C LEU A 201 22.85 -5.74 5.50
N GLY A 202 23.76 -6.67 5.15
CA GLY A 202 23.85 -8.00 5.75
C GLY A 202 23.96 -7.98 7.28
N ARG A 203 24.65 -6.97 7.85
CA ARG A 203 24.72 -6.81 9.32
C ARG A 203 23.34 -6.56 9.93
N SER A 204 22.59 -5.57 9.43
CA SER A 204 21.24 -5.27 9.92
C SER A 204 20.24 -6.38 9.62
N TRP A 205 20.46 -7.15 8.56
CA TRP A 205 19.63 -8.29 8.19
C TRP A 205 19.84 -9.52 9.07
N SER A 206 21.04 -9.69 9.64
CA SER A 206 21.41 -10.91 10.34
C SER A 206 20.49 -11.27 11.51
N SER A 207 19.98 -10.28 12.24
CA SER A 207 19.01 -10.50 13.31
C SER A 207 17.66 -10.99 12.78
N VAL A 208 17.18 -10.40 11.69
CA VAL A 208 15.93 -10.80 11.02
C VAL A 208 16.06 -12.22 10.47
N ARG A 209 17.16 -12.53 9.79
CA ARG A 209 17.43 -13.86 9.24
C ARG A 209 17.46 -14.94 10.34
N ALA A 210 18.00 -14.62 11.51
CA ALA A 210 18.06 -15.58 12.62
C ALA A 210 16.67 -15.94 13.17
N THR A 211 15.68 -15.05 13.07
CA THR A 211 14.30 -15.28 13.53
C THR A 211 13.39 -15.87 12.45
N MET A 212 13.82 -15.93 11.19
CA MET A 212 13.00 -16.39 10.08
C MET A 212 12.40 -17.80 10.24
N PRO A 213 13.12 -18.80 10.78
CA PRO A 213 12.51 -20.12 11.00
C PRO A 213 11.29 -20.06 11.93
N GLU A 214 11.41 -19.34 13.05
CA GLU A 214 10.30 -19.15 14.00
C GLU A 214 9.15 -18.36 13.38
N MET A 215 9.46 -17.33 12.60
CA MET A 215 8.47 -16.54 11.87
C MET A 215 7.71 -17.38 10.85
N ALA A 216 8.42 -18.23 10.09
CA ALA A 216 7.82 -19.13 9.11
C ALA A 216 6.93 -20.19 9.77
N ASP A 217 7.34 -20.75 10.91
CA ASP A 217 6.52 -21.70 11.69
C ASP A 217 5.20 -21.06 12.18
N ARG A 218 5.19 -19.73 12.37
CA ARG A 218 4.00 -18.93 12.70
C ARG A 218 3.21 -18.45 11.48
N GLY A 219 3.65 -18.81 10.27
CA GLY A 219 3.03 -18.44 9.00
C GLY A 219 3.36 -17.03 8.51
N ASN A 220 4.38 -16.37 9.06
CA ASN A 220 4.83 -15.07 8.56
C ASN A 220 5.73 -15.25 7.35
N GLU A 221 5.44 -14.53 6.26
CA GLU A 221 6.09 -14.73 4.96
C GLU A 221 6.67 -13.42 4.44
N ILE A 222 7.81 -13.49 3.75
CA ILE A 222 8.36 -12.32 3.04
C ILE A 222 7.53 -12.11 1.77
N GLU A 223 6.94 -10.94 1.65
CA GLU A 223 5.97 -10.64 0.62
C GLU A 223 6.56 -9.86 -0.55
N PHE A 224 7.22 -8.74 -0.27
CA PHE A 224 7.97 -7.99 -1.28
C PHE A 224 9.10 -7.16 -0.67
N VAL A 225 10.02 -6.73 -1.54
CA VAL A 225 11.15 -5.85 -1.20
C VAL A 225 10.97 -4.53 -1.94
N ALA A 226 11.32 -3.40 -1.32
CA ALA A 226 11.29 -2.10 -1.98
C ALA A 226 12.55 -1.26 -1.72
N LEU A 227 12.91 -0.45 -2.70
CA LEU A 227 14.06 0.46 -2.68
C LEU A 227 13.60 1.90 -2.84
N ASP A 228 14.07 2.79 -1.97
CA ASP A 228 14.03 4.23 -2.27
C ASP A 228 15.06 4.51 -3.39
N LEU A 229 14.62 5.06 -4.53
CA LEU A 229 15.48 5.33 -5.70
C LEU A 229 16.19 6.68 -5.55
N VAL A 230 17.04 6.82 -4.53
CA VAL A 230 17.75 8.06 -4.20
C VAL A 230 19.17 7.78 -3.72
N GLY A 231 20.13 8.61 -4.17
CA GLY A 231 21.55 8.50 -3.86
C GLY A 231 21.89 9.17 -2.53
N SER A 232 21.31 8.68 -1.43
CA SER A 232 21.45 9.28 -0.10
C SER A 232 21.70 8.23 0.97
N GLU A 233 22.45 8.58 2.02
CA GLU A 233 22.54 7.78 3.25
C GLU A 233 21.17 7.53 3.90
N ARG A 234 20.18 8.37 3.57
CA ARG A 234 18.79 8.22 4.05
C ARG A 234 17.99 7.19 3.25
N ALA A 235 18.50 6.71 2.11
CA ALA A 235 17.81 5.77 1.22
C ALA A 235 17.60 4.42 1.90
N ARG A 236 16.36 3.95 1.93
CA ARG A 236 16.01 2.71 2.60
C ARG A 236 15.90 1.53 1.65
N VAL A 237 16.22 0.37 2.18
CA VAL A 237 15.66 -0.92 1.72
C VAL A 237 14.51 -1.27 2.65
N LYS A 238 13.42 -1.77 2.09
CA LYS A 238 12.24 -2.18 2.84
C LYS A 238 11.94 -3.64 2.54
N VAL A 239 11.68 -4.42 3.58
CA VAL A 239 11.22 -5.81 3.45
C VAL A 239 9.85 -5.91 4.11
N TYR A 240 8.88 -6.39 3.34
CA TYR A 240 7.49 -6.51 3.75
C TYR A 240 7.19 -7.95 4.12
N PHE A 241 6.50 -8.13 5.23
CA PHE A 241 6.11 -9.41 5.80
C PHE A 241 4.58 -9.49 5.83
N ARG A 242 4.02 -10.55 5.26
CA ARG A 242 2.60 -10.90 5.43
C ARG A 242 2.44 -11.68 6.73
N ILE A 243 1.44 -11.31 7.53
CA ILE A 243 1.17 -11.91 8.85
C ILE A 243 -0.03 -12.86 8.75
N THR A 244 0.19 -14.11 8.32
CA THR A 244 -0.87 -15.08 8.04
C THR A 244 -1.64 -15.53 9.28
N GLY A 245 -1.01 -15.51 10.45
CA GLY A 245 -1.70 -15.77 11.72
C GLY A 245 -2.73 -14.69 12.11
N ARG A 246 -2.64 -13.51 11.45
CA ARG A 246 -3.50 -12.32 11.61
C ARG A 246 -3.63 -11.83 13.06
N SER A 247 -2.73 -12.25 13.94
CA SER A 247 -2.77 -11.88 15.34
C SER A 247 -1.88 -10.67 15.63
N TRP A 248 -2.21 -9.94 16.69
CA TRP A 248 -1.32 -8.91 17.24
C TRP A 248 0.05 -9.50 17.59
N GLU A 249 0.09 -10.70 18.19
CA GLU A 249 1.32 -11.34 18.63
C GLU A 249 2.28 -11.62 17.47
N ASP A 250 1.77 -12.09 16.34
CA ASP A 250 2.58 -12.37 15.15
C ASP A 250 3.08 -11.07 14.52
N LEU A 251 2.22 -10.06 14.42
CA LEU A 251 2.56 -8.76 13.87
C LEU A 251 3.61 -8.04 14.72
N ASP A 252 3.44 -8.01 16.03
CA ASP A 252 4.35 -7.35 16.96
C ASP A 252 5.71 -8.06 17.04
N SER A 253 5.74 -9.39 16.87
CA SER A 253 6.98 -10.16 16.84
C SER A 253 7.92 -9.73 15.70
N VAL A 254 7.35 -9.40 14.54
CA VAL A 254 8.12 -8.88 13.40
C VAL A 254 8.48 -7.42 13.62
N ALA A 255 7.52 -6.59 14.03
CA ALA A 255 7.72 -5.15 14.21
C ALA A 255 8.77 -4.82 15.28
N SER A 256 8.84 -5.64 16.34
CA SER A 256 9.79 -5.50 17.46
C SER A 256 11.25 -5.72 17.07
N LEU A 257 11.54 -6.19 15.85
CA LEU A 257 12.89 -6.20 15.31
C LEU A 257 13.42 -4.80 14.99
N ALA A 258 12.53 -3.81 14.82
CA ALA A 258 12.92 -2.44 14.49
C ALA A 258 13.18 -1.59 15.73
N ALA A 259 14.23 -0.77 15.67
CA ALA A 259 14.64 0.10 16.78
C ALA A 259 13.56 1.15 17.17
N GLY A 260 12.84 1.68 16.18
CA GLY A 260 11.85 2.75 16.38
C GLY A 260 10.46 2.28 16.79
N HIS A 261 10.22 0.96 16.86
CA HIS A 261 8.92 0.40 17.19
C HIS A 261 8.60 0.57 18.68
N ASP A 262 7.40 1.06 18.97
CA ASP A 262 6.81 1.13 20.31
C ASP A 262 5.65 0.12 20.41
N PRO A 263 5.88 -1.08 20.98
CA PRO A 263 4.89 -2.15 21.06
C PRO A 263 3.62 -1.73 21.81
N ALA A 264 3.79 -1.02 22.93
CA ALA A 264 2.66 -0.65 23.78
C ALA A 264 1.76 0.38 23.09
N ARG A 265 2.33 1.31 22.32
CA ARG A 265 1.54 2.27 21.53
C ARG A 265 0.87 1.60 20.34
N ALA A 266 1.59 0.75 19.61
CA ALA A 266 1.04 0.00 18.49
C ALA A 266 -0.08 -0.96 18.92
N GLU A 267 0.02 -1.60 20.09
CA GLU A 267 -1.04 -2.47 20.64
C GLU A 267 -2.34 -1.69 20.90
N ARG A 268 -2.22 -0.45 21.40
CA ARG A 268 -3.39 0.43 21.58
C ARG A 268 -4.07 0.75 20.25
N VAL A 269 -3.28 0.98 19.20
CA VAL A 269 -3.80 1.20 17.85
C VAL A 269 -4.51 -0.06 17.34
N TRP A 270 -3.87 -1.23 17.46
CA TRP A 270 -4.48 -2.51 17.10
C TRP A 270 -5.85 -2.70 17.77
N ARG A 271 -5.89 -2.60 19.10
CA ARG A 271 -7.13 -2.78 19.86
C ARG A 271 -8.20 -1.75 19.50
N SER A 272 -7.80 -0.50 19.26
CA SER A 272 -8.75 0.55 18.85
C SER A 272 -9.28 0.31 17.44
N LEU A 273 -8.44 -0.13 16.51
CA LEU A 273 -8.80 -0.33 15.12
C LEU A 273 -9.67 -1.57 14.92
N TYR A 274 -9.47 -2.61 15.73
CA TYR A 274 -10.18 -3.90 15.65
C TYR A 274 -11.15 -4.14 16.80
N ASN A 275 -11.63 -3.09 17.47
CA ASN A 275 -12.61 -3.19 18.56
C ASN A 275 -12.27 -4.26 19.61
N GLY A 276 -10.98 -4.39 19.93
CA GLY A 276 -10.46 -5.35 20.92
C GLY A 276 -10.36 -6.79 20.44
N GLN A 277 -10.53 -7.09 19.15
CA GLN A 277 -10.32 -8.43 18.61
C GLN A 277 -8.85 -8.86 18.70
N ASP A 278 -8.64 -10.14 19.00
CA ASP A 278 -7.30 -10.75 19.07
C ASP A 278 -6.68 -10.98 17.68
N LYS A 279 -7.53 -11.08 16.65
CA LYS A 279 -7.14 -11.32 15.26
C LYS A 279 -7.89 -10.40 14.31
N ALA A 280 -7.22 -9.99 13.24
CA ALA A 280 -7.84 -9.33 12.12
C ALA A 280 -8.66 -10.32 11.28
N GLU A 281 -9.76 -9.83 10.72
CA GLU A 281 -10.61 -10.51 9.75
C GLU A 281 -10.21 -10.15 8.30
N GLY A 282 -10.63 -10.96 7.33
CA GLY A 282 -10.37 -10.67 5.91
C GLY A 282 -8.94 -10.94 5.46
N GLU A 283 -8.32 -9.98 4.78
CA GLU A 283 -6.94 -10.08 4.28
C GLU A 283 -5.91 -10.01 5.44
N GLU A 284 -4.69 -10.46 5.21
CA GLU A 284 -3.63 -10.45 6.23
C GLU A 284 -3.08 -9.04 6.46
N PRO A 285 -2.86 -8.63 7.73
CA PRO A 285 -2.02 -7.48 8.06
C PRO A 285 -0.58 -7.69 7.57
N MET A 286 0.17 -6.60 7.45
CA MET A 286 1.58 -6.64 7.06
C MET A 286 2.48 -5.80 7.95
N VAL A 287 3.77 -6.15 7.99
CA VAL A 287 4.82 -5.36 8.61
C VAL A 287 5.89 -5.05 7.58
N CYS A 288 6.31 -3.80 7.48
CA CYS A 288 7.45 -3.39 6.68
C CYS A 288 8.60 -2.99 7.59
N LEU A 289 9.71 -3.72 7.53
CA LEU A 289 10.97 -3.35 8.16
C LEU A 289 11.79 -2.49 7.21
N ALA A 290 12.27 -1.34 7.67
CA ALA A 290 13.15 -0.47 6.88
C ALA A 290 14.59 -0.48 7.40
N PHE A 291 15.51 -0.68 6.47
CA PHE A 291 16.94 -0.81 6.69
C PHE A 291 17.67 0.38 6.08
N ARG A 292 18.69 0.88 6.78
CA ARG A 292 19.60 1.92 6.30
C ARG A 292 21.06 1.52 6.54
N ALA A 293 21.93 2.08 5.70
CA ALA A 293 23.36 1.87 5.81
C ALA A 293 23.85 2.33 7.20
N GLY A 294 24.74 1.53 7.81
CA GLY A 294 25.33 1.82 9.12
C GLY A 294 24.49 1.42 10.34
N ALA A 295 23.19 1.20 10.19
CA ALA A 295 22.34 0.74 11.29
C ALA A 295 22.65 -0.73 11.66
N PRO A 296 22.66 -1.10 12.96
CA PRO A 296 22.91 -2.48 13.39
C PRO A 296 21.71 -3.41 13.23
N GLN A 297 20.50 -2.85 13.06
CA GLN A 297 19.22 -3.55 12.96
C GLN A 297 18.25 -2.69 12.12
N PRO A 298 17.05 -3.16 11.74
CA PRO A 298 16.05 -2.31 11.11
C PRO A 298 15.76 -1.08 11.97
N GLU A 299 15.62 0.10 11.37
CA GLU A 299 15.36 1.33 12.12
C GLU A 299 13.86 1.57 12.32
N GLU A 300 13.06 1.24 11.30
CA GLU A 300 11.63 1.55 11.27
C GLU A 300 10.82 0.27 11.06
N ALA A 301 9.71 0.14 11.79
CA ALA A 301 8.62 -0.79 11.46
C ALA A 301 7.38 0.02 11.08
N ASN A 302 6.86 -0.21 9.88
CA ASN A 302 5.55 0.27 9.45
C ASN A 302 4.55 -0.88 9.56
N LEU A 303 3.51 -0.70 10.36
CA LEU A 303 2.39 -1.62 10.43
C LEU A 303 1.39 -1.25 9.34
N TYR A 304 0.84 -2.26 8.67
CA TYR A 304 -0.18 -2.15 7.64
C TYR A 304 -1.38 -2.96 8.09
N LEU A 305 -2.36 -2.26 8.66
CA LEU A 305 -3.53 -2.83 9.29
C LEU A 305 -4.70 -2.78 8.32
N ARG A 306 -5.36 -3.90 8.06
CA ARG A 306 -6.51 -4.01 7.16
C ARG A 306 -7.72 -3.33 7.76
N LEU A 307 -8.35 -2.43 7.03
CA LEU A 307 -9.66 -1.86 7.39
C LEU A 307 -10.77 -2.74 6.80
N THR A 308 -10.60 -3.14 5.54
CA THR A 308 -11.53 -4.03 4.85
C THR A 308 -11.64 -5.38 5.57
N GLY A 309 -12.86 -5.86 5.74
CA GLY A 309 -13.17 -7.06 6.53
C GLY A 309 -13.22 -6.84 8.04
N ASN A 310 -12.71 -5.72 8.54
CA ASN A 310 -12.70 -5.38 9.97
C ASN A 310 -13.63 -4.22 10.34
N THR A 311 -14.20 -3.55 9.33
CA THR A 311 -15.22 -2.51 9.45
C THR A 311 -16.43 -2.88 8.60
N ALA A 312 -17.61 -2.46 9.03
CA ALA A 312 -18.86 -2.71 8.33
C ALA A 312 -19.01 -1.85 7.07
N SER A 313 -18.41 -0.65 7.05
CA SER A 313 -18.49 0.32 5.96
C SER A 313 -17.22 1.18 5.88
N ASP A 314 -17.09 1.96 4.80
CA ASP A 314 -16.07 2.99 4.69
C ASP A 314 -16.30 4.15 5.69
N GLU A 315 -17.55 4.40 6.09
CA GLU A 315 -17.88 5.39 7.14
C GLU A 315 -17.23 4.98 8.47
N GLU A 316 -17.42 3.72 8.89
CA GLU A 316 -16.80 3.21 10.11
C GLU A 316 -15.27 3.20 10.01
N ALA A 317 -14.71 2.85 8.85
CA ALA A 317 -13.26 2.91 8.62
C ALA A 317 -12.72 4.34 8.76
N ALA A 318 -13.45 5.33 8.26
CA ALA A 318 -13.09 6.75 8.39
C ALA A 318 -13.18 7.22 9.84
N GLU A 319 -14.21 6.82 10.57
CA GLU A 319 -14.38 7.15 11.99
C GLU A 319 -13.24 6.57 12.85
N ARG A 320 -12.91 5.29 12.67
CA ARG A 320 -11.83 4.63 13.43
C ARG A 320 -10.47 5.25 13.12
N THR A 321 -10.19 5.54 11.85
CA THR A 321 -8.95 6.21 11.44
C THR A 321 -8.86 7.64 11.97
N ALA A 322 -9.96 8.41 11.92
CA ALA A 322 -10.01 9.75 12.50
C ALA A 322 -9.83 9.71 14.02
N GLY A 323 -10.37 8.69 14.70
CA GLY A 323 -10.11 8.41 16.11
C GLY A 323 -8.63 8.24 16.41
N LEU A 324 -7.93 7.42 15.62
CA LEU A 324 -6.49 7.23 15.73
C LEU A 324 -5.72 8.53 15.47
N MET A 325 -6.06 9.27 14.41
CA MET A 325 -5.41 10.55 14.12
C MET A 325 -5.49 11.51 15.31
N ARG A 326 -6.66 11.64 15.96
CA ARG A 326 -6.82 12.47 17.16
C ARG A 326 -5.98 11.96 18.33
N GLN A 327 -5.90 10.65 18.56
CA GLN A 327 -5.04 10.06 19.59
C GLN A 327 -3.55 10.38 19.36
N GLU A 328 -3.16 10.53 18.10
CA GLU A 328 -1.81 10.88 17.65
C GLU A 328 -1.56 12.40 17.52
N GLY A 329 -2.54 13.23 17.92
CA GLY A 329 -2.43 14.68 17.86
C GLY A 329 -2.51 15.27 16.44
N LEU A 330 -3.08 14.52 15.49
CA LEU A 330 -3.37 14.96 14.13
C LEU A 330 -4.81 15.46 14.02
N ASP A 331 -5.02 16.50 13.22
CA ASP A 331 -6.36 16.94 12.81
C ASP A 331 -6.88 16.03 11.68
N PRO A 332 -7.98 15.28 11.88
CA PRO A 332 -8.52 14.40 10.86
C PRO A 332 -9.37 15.13 9.80
N GLN A 333 -9.63 16.43 9.90
CA GLN A 333 -10.60 17.08 9.00
C GLN A 333 -10.23 16.91 7.51
N ALA A 334 -8.99 17.24 7.13
CA ALA A 334 -8.54 17.11 5.75
C ALA A 334 -8.54 15.64 5.26
N TYR A 335 -8.33 14.68 6.16
CA TYR A 335 -8.49 13.26 5.85
C TYR A 335 -9.94 12.91 5.52
N LEU A 336 -10.87 13.31 6.39
CA LEU A 336 -12.30 13.04 6.22
C LEU A 336 -12.84 13.69 4.93
N ASP A 337 -12.42 14.92 4.65
CA ASP A 337 -12.79 15.63 3.42
C ASP A 337 -12.32 14.88 2.16
N VAL A 338 -11.10 14.32 2.18
CA VAL A 338 -10.58 13.49 1.07
C VAL A 338 -11.36 12.19 0.94
N VAL A 339 -11.65 11.49 2.03
CA VAL A 339 -12.40 10.22 2.00
C VAL A 339 -13.78 10.43 1.41
N GLU A 340 -14.51 11.46 1.87
CA GLU A 340 -15.83 11.81 1.36
C GLU A 340 -15.77 12.18 -0.14
N ALA A 341 -14.78 12.95 -0.56
CA ALA A 341 -14.66 13.42 -1.94
C ALA A 341 -14.23 12.32 -2.93
N LEU A 342 -13.53 11.28 -2.47
CA LEU A 342 -13.15 10.11 -3.28
C LEU A 342 -14.25 9.04 -3.33
N ALA A 343 -15.26 9.13 -2.47
CA ALA A 343 -16.30 8.11 -2.36
C ALA A 343 -17.20 8.10 -3.61
N PRO A 344 -17.45 6.92 -4.23
CA PRO A 344 -18.31 6.82 -5.41
C PRO A 344 -19.80 6.87 -5.03
N GLU A 345 -20.14 6.52 -3.79
CA GLU A 345 -21.45 6.49 -3.18
C GLU A 345 -21.30 6.93 -1.70
N PRO A 346 -22.37 7.19 -0.94
CA PRO A 346 -22.25 7.50 0.49
C PRO A 346 -21.41 6.45 1.24
N LEU A 347 -20.52 6.89 2.14
CA LEU A 347 -19.56 6.01 2.82
C LEU A 347 -20.20 4.86 3.61
N ALA A 348 -21.43 5.04 4.10
CA ALA A 348 -22.20 4.00 4.76
C ALA A 348 -22.67 2.87 3.82
N ALA A 349 -22.73 3.13 2.52
CA ALA A 349 -23.18 2.22 1.48
C ALA A 349 -22.04 1.47 0.77
N THR A 350 -20.78 1.82 1.05
CA THR A 350 -19.60 1.16 0.46
C THR A 350 -18.69 0.55 1.50
N THR A 351 -17.85 -0.38 1.05
CA THR A 351 -16.70 -0.87 1.80
C THR A 351 -15.52 -1.07 0.86
N GLY A 352 -14.30 -0.91 1.37
CA GLY A 352 -13.09 -1.23 0.63
C GLY A 352 -12.51 -0.08 -0.19
N LEU A 353 -13.10 1.12 -0.15
CA LEU A 353 -12.40 2.31 -0.62
C LEU A 353 -11.16 2.52 0.24
N GLN A 354 -11.28 2.40 1.56
CA GLN A 354 -10.15 2.46 2.50
C GLN A 354 -9.69 1.04 2.83
N ASP A 355 -8.64 0.58 2.17
CA ASP A 355 -8.19 -0.82 2.28
C ASP A 355 -7.33 -1.05 3.53
N LEU A 356 -6.35 -0.17 3.74
CA LEU A 356 -5.32 -0.30 4.77
C LEU A 356 -5.09 1.01 5.50
N LEU A 357 -4.70 0.88 6.77
CA LEU A 357 -4.10 1.91 7.57
C LEU A 357 -2.61 1.58 7.80
N ALA A 358 -1.72 2.50 7.44
CA ALA A 358 -0.33 2.47 7.87
C ALA A 358 -0.14 3.21 9.19
N TYR A 359 0.56 2.57 10.12
CA TYR A 359 0.96 3.17 11.38
C TYR A 359 2.46 2.96 11.61
N ARG A 360 3.18 4.01 12.01
CA ARG A 360 4.60 3.90 12.33
C ARG A 360 4.97 4.80 13.50
N THR A 361 5.66 4.21 14.46
CA THR A 361 6.43 4.95 15.46
C THR A 361 7.87 5.10 14.99
N THR A 362 8.46 6.27 15.25
CA THR A 362 9.81 6.62 14.77
C THR A 362 10.82 6.70 15.90
N ALA A 363 10.35 7.02 17.11
CA ALA A 363 11.08 6.98 18.36
C ALA A 363 10.08 7.07 19.53
N PRO A 364 10.47 6.66 20.75
CA PRO A 364 9.65 6.88 21.94
C PRO A 364 9.27 8.36 22.10
N GLY A 365 7.98 8.63 22.25
CA GLY A 365 7.43 9.98 22.45
C GLY A 365 7.39 10.90 21.21
N ALA A 366 7.95 10.48 20.07
CA ALA A 366 7.78 11.20 18.81
C ALA A 366 6.34 11.01 18.27
N PRO A 367 5.79 11.97 17.51
CA PRO A 367 4.53 11.77 16.78
C PRO A 367 4.63 10.53 15.88
N ALA A 368 3.58 9.70 15.88
CA ALA A 368 3.50 8.60 14.94
C ALA A 368 3.17 9.13 13.54
N ASP A 369 3.63 8.42 12.52
CA ASP A 369 3.13 8.62 11.18
C ASP A 369 1.89 7.75 10.97
N VAL A 370 0.85 8.36 10.41
CA VAL A 370 -0.41 7.71 10.07
C VAL A 370 -0.63 7.84 8.57
N GLY A 371 -1.11 6.79 7.91
CA GLY A 371 -1.51 6.89 6.51
C GLY A 371 -2.64 5.93 6.18
N THR A 372 -3.33 6.21 5.08
CA THR A 372 -4.45 5.42 4.58
C THR A 372 -4.20 5.08 3.12
N TYR A 373 -4.53 3.85 2.72
CA TYR A 373 -4.46 3.39 1.34
C TYR A 373 -5.87 3.25 0.79
N PHE A 374 -6.04 3.79 -0.40
CA PHE A 374 -7.28 3.88 -1.12
C PHE A 374 -7.23 2.96 -2.34
N ARG A 375 -8.20 2.04 -2.42
CA ARG A 375 -8.39 1.16 -3.57
C ARG A 375 -9.65 1.59 -4.30
N PHE A 376 -9.49 1.88 -5.59
CA PHE A 376 -10.61 2.24 -6.44
C PHE A 376 -11.16 0.95 -7.04
N SER A 377 -12.24 0.42 -6.46
CA SER A 377 -12.83 -0.81 -6.99
C SER A 377 -13.58 -0.54 -8.30
N VAL A 378 -12.84 -0.68 -9.40
CA VAL A 378 -13.32 -0.47 -10.76
C VAL A 378 -13.89 -1.75 -11.36
N TYR A 379 -13.34 -2.91 -10.99
CA TYR A 379 -13.79 -4.20 -11.48
C TYR A 379 -14.77 -4.85 -10.51
N ASP A 380 -15.68 -5.67 -11.03
CA ASP A 380 -16.87 -6.18 -10.34
C ASP A 380 -16.61 -7.41 -9.46
N GLN A 381 -15.39 -7.94 -9.48
CA GLN A 381 -14.99 -9.10 -8.70
C GLN A 381 -13.49 -9.06 -8.38
N PRO A 382 -13.05 -9.70 -7.29
CA PRO A 382 -11.64 -9.90 -7.02
C PRO A 382 -11.01 -10.87 -8.04
N VAL A 383 -9.70 -10.74 -8.22
CA VAL A 383 -8.88 -11.68 -8.99
C VAL A 383 -8.59 -12.91 -8.13
N GLU A 384 -8.67 -14.09 -8.73
CA GLU A 384 -8.25 -15.32 -8.04
C GLU A 384 -6.72 -15.32 -7.85
N PRO A 385 -6.21 -15.59 -6.63
CA PRO A 385 -4.80 -15.47 -6.28
C PRO A 385 -3.83 -16.44 -6.99
#